data_AF-A0A1F8XX04-F1
#
_entry.id   AF-A0A1F8XX04-F1
#
_cell.length_a   1.000
_cell.length_b   1.000
_cell.length_c   1.000
_cell.angle_alpha   90.00
_cell.angle_beta   90.00
_cell.angle_gamma   90.00
#
_symmetry.space_group_name_H-M   'P 1'
#
loop_
_entity.id
_entity.type
_entity.pdbx_description
1 polymer ?
#
loop_
_entity_poly.entity_id
_entity_poly.type
_entity_poly.pdbx_seq_one_letter_code
_entity_poly.pdbx_strand_id
1 'polypeptide(L)'
;MGMDKQKLFQAKNFIFADIEREIALADASEHFLGRFCLRRAKVHPGGANFMAALALLSYTEFAGRLKNNDFSDQNSKKNFDDFFKDLGPSYQQFLSQHNAYKIFRCGLAHEYYVKQDCIIAVRSHSQAATGIGFDGKQYFFVIEPYFQDFKNAFNVLCQTLT
;
A
#
# COMPACT_ATOMS: atom_id res chain seq x y z
N MET A 1 -11.56 -22.59 2.52
CA MET A 1 -10.51 -23.27 3.32
C MET A 1 -9.94 -22.21 4.22
N GLY A 2 -10.28 -22.20 5.52
CA GLY A 2 -9.85 -21.12 6.42
C GLY A 2 -8.33 -21.12 6.55
N MET A 3 -7.71 -19.96 6.39
CA MET A 3 -6.27 -19.81 6.61
C MET A 3 -5.96 -20.02 8.10
N ASP A 4 -4.97 -20.84 8.39
CA ASP A 4 -4.46 -21.09 9.73
C ASP A 4 -4.06 -19.77 10.43
N LYS A 5 -4.47 -19.61 11.70
CA LYS A 5 -4.18 -18.41 12.51
C LYS A 5 -2.68 -18.10 12.56
N GLN A 6 -1.83 -19.13 12.63
CA GLN A 6 -0.38 -18.95 12.62
C GLN A 6 0.12 -18.36 11.29
N LYS A 7 -0.43 -18.83 10.17
CA LYS A 7 -0.11 -18.32 8.83
C LYS A 7 -0.61 -16.89 8.64
N LEU A 8 -1.80 -16.56 9.16
CA LEU A 8 -2.32 -15.19 9.14
C LEU A 8 -1.41 -14.23 9.92
N PHE A 9 -0.98 -14.63 11.11
CA PHE A 9 -0.06 -13.83 11.92
C PHE A 9 1.31 -13.66 11.26
N GLN A 10 1.83 -14.73 10.64
CA GLN A 10 3.07 -14.67 9.87
C GLN A 10 2.96 -13.69 8.69
N ALA A 11 1.88 -13.78 7.90
CA ALA A 11 1.64 -12.89 6.78
C ALA A 11 1.55 -11.42 7.24
N LYS A 12 0.81 -11.16 8.32
CA LYS A 12 0.71 -9.83 8.94
C LYS A 12 2.09 -9.27 9.27
N ASN A 13 2.94 -10.05 9.93
CA ASN A 13 4.26 -9.59 10.34
C ASN A 13 5.16 -9.28 9.15
N PHE A 14 5.15 -10.10 8.09
CA PHE A 14 5.90 -9.82 6.88
C PHE A 14 5.43 -8.52 6.21
N ILE A 15 4.11 -8.38 6.01
CA ILE A 15 3.53 -7.19 5.39
C ILE A 15 3.91 -5.92 6.16
N PHE A 16 3.77 -5.94 7.49
CA PHE A 16 4.01 -4.76 8.30
C PHE A 16 5.50 -4.41 8.32
N ALA A 17 6.36 -5.40 8.58
CA ALA A 17 7.80 -5.19 8.65
C ALA A 17 8.40 -4.71 7.32
N ASP A 18 7.90 -5.23 6.18
CA ASP A 18 8.39 -4.82 4.86
C ASP A 18 8.15 -3.34 4.60
N ILE A 19 6.95 -2.84 4.88
CA ILE A 19 6.61 -1.43 4.63
C ILE A 19 7.22 -0.51 5.69
N GLU A 20 7.25 -0.91 6.97
CA GLU A 20 7.91 -0.16 8.03
C GLU A 20 9.40 0.03 7.75
N ARG A 21 10.07 -1.00 7.21
CA ARG A 21 11.47 -0.91 6.79
C ARG A 21 11.67 0.12 5.69
N GLU A 22 10.80 0.17 4.68
CA GLU A 22 10.92 1.14 3.59
C GLU A 22 10.69 2.58 4.07
N ILE A 23 9.72 2.79 4.97
CA ILE A 23 9.50 4.10 5.61
C ILE A 23 10.74 4.49 6.42
N ALA A 24 11.28 3.61 7.26
CA ALA A 24 12.47 3.90 8.05
C ALA A 24 13.72 4.22 7.19
N LEU A 25 13.87 3.56 6.04
CA LEU A 25 14.94 3.86 5.09
C LEU A 25 14.76 5.24 4.44
N ALA A 26 13.53 5.65 4.16
CA ALA A 26 13.24 7.00 3.69
C ALA A 26 13.58 8.04 4.77
N ASP A 27 13.21 7.80 6.03
CA ASP A 27 13.50 8.69 7.17
C ASP A 27 14.99 8.87 7.37
N ALA A 28 15.74 7.77 7.36
CA ALA A 28 17.19 7.80 7.46
C ALA A 28 17.83 8.60 6.30
N SER A 29 17.15 8.71 5.16
CA SER A 29 17.64 9.44 3.99
C SER A 29 17.46 10.96 4.10
N GLU A 30 16.66 11.46 5.05
CA GLU A 30 16.41 12.89 5.23
C GLU A 30 17.62 13.63 5.83
N HIS A 31 18.42 12.93 6.65
CA HIS A 31 19.57 13.53 7.34
C HIS A 31 20.94 13.16 6.73
N PHE A 32 21.92 14.05 6.87
CA PHE A 32 23.27 13.86 6.30
C PHE A 32 23.94 12.55 6.77
N LEU A 33 23.95 12.29 8.08
CA LEU A 33 24.56 11.10 8.66
C LEU A 33 23.86 9.81 8.19
N GLY A 34 22.53 9.82 8.11
CA GLY A 34 21.78 8.67 7.63
C GLY A 34 22.04 8.38 6.15
N ARG A 35 22.06 9.41 5.28
CA ARG A 35 22.50 9.25 3.88
C ARG A 35 23.90 8.70 3.75
N PHE A 36 24.83 9.14 4.60
CA PHE A 36 26.20 8.64 4.60
C PHE A 36 26.25 7.15 4.97
N CYS A 37 25.58 6.74 6.03
CA CYS A 37 25.49 5.34 6.45
C CYS A 37 24.86 4.45 5.37
N LEU A 38 23.75 4.88 4.76
CA LEU A 38 23.08 4.14 3.70
C LEU A 38 24.00 3.92 2.48
N ARG A 39 24.70 4.96 2.04
CA ARG A 39 25.66 4.85 0.94
C ARG A 39 26.80 3.89 1.26
N ARG A 40 27.32 3.90 2.50
CA ARG A 40 28.35 2.92 2.93
C ARG A 40 27.84 1.48 2.92
N ALA A 41 26.56 1.29 3.24
CA ALA A 41 25.88 0.00 3.15
C ALA A 41 25.46 -0.38 1.71
N LYS A 42 25.82 0.42 0.69
CA LYS A 42 25.40 0.25 -0.71
C LYS A 42 23.87 0.30 -0.90
N VAL A 43 23.18 1.04 -0.03
CA VAL A 43 21.75 1.33 -0.13
C VAL A 43 21.57 2.75 -0.70
N HIS A 44 20.78 2.88 -1.75
CA HIS A 44 20.46 4.19 -2.32
C HIS A 44 19.52 4.96 -1.36
N PRO A 45 19.85 6.21 -1.00
CA PRO A 45 18.96 7.03 -0.17
C PRO A 45 17.64 7.34 -0.88
N GLY A 46 16.55 7.41 -0.12
CA GLY A 46 15.22 7.80 -0.57
C GLY A 46 14.12 6.75 -0.32
N GLY A 47 14.49 5.53 0.10
CA GLY A 47 13.56 4.40 0.21
C GLY A 47 13.10 3.87 -1.15
N ALA A 48 12.55 2.66 -1.21
CA ALA A 48 12.02 2.11 -2.46
C ALA A 48 10.54 2.49 -2.65
N ASN A 49 10.25 3.79 -2.79
CA ASN A 49 8.88 4.34 -2.79
C ASN A 49 7.93 3.63 -3.76
N PHE A 50 8.42 3.38 -4.97
CA PHE A 50 7.67 2.64 -5.98
C PHE A 50 7.36 1.19 -5.54
N MET A 51 8.36 0.48 -5.00
CA MET A 51 8.21 -0.90 -4.55
C MET A 51 7.30 -1.01 -3.33
N ALA A 52 7.40 -0.06 -2.39
CA ALA A 52 6.50 0.01 -1.24
C ALA A 52 5.04 0.23 -1.68
N ALA A 53 4.80 1.14 -2.64
CA ALA A 53 3.46 1.35 -3.20
C ALA A 53 2.93 0.09 -3.92
N LEU A 54 3.77 -0.56 -4.74
CA LEU A 54 3.42 -1.80 -5.44
C LEU A 54 3.08 -2.94 -4.45
N ALA A 55 3.90 -3.09 -3.41
CA ALA A 55 3.70 -4.09 -2.36
C ALA A 55 2.39 -3.83 -1.61
N LEU A 56 2.15 -2.59 -1.16
CA LEU A 56 0.90 -2.20 -0.50
C LEU A 56 -0.35 -2.52 -1.32
N LEU A 57 -0.33 -2.27 -2.63
CA LEU A 57 -1.45 -2.59 -3.51
C LEU A 57 -1.65 -4.09 -3.67
N SER A 58 -0.54 -4.85 -3.73
CA SER A 58 -0.58 -6.31 -3.77
C SER A 58 -1.12 -6.90 -2.45
N TYR A 59 -0.73 -6.31 -1.31
CA TYR A 59 -1.26 -6.70 0.01
C TYR A 59 -2.73 -6.32 0.19
N THR A 60 -3.18 -5.22 -0.42
CA THR A 60 -4.59 -4.82 -0.45
C THR A 60 -5.42 -5.87 -1.20
N GLU A 61 -4.95 -6.34 -2.35
CA GLU A 61 -5.59 -7.44 -3.09
C GLU A 61 -5.62 -8.74 -2.26
N PHE A 62 -4.48 -9.10 -1.66
CA PHE A 62 -4.37 -10.28 -0.80
C PHE A 62 -5.35 -10.23 0.37
N ALA A 63 -5.44 -9.11 1.09
CA ALA A 63 -6.38 -8.92 2.18
C ALA A 63 -7.84 -9.06 1.70
N GLY A 64 -8.14 -8.60 0.50
CA GLY A 64 -9.41 -8.86 -0.19
C GLY A 64 -9.69 -10.34 -0.43
N ARG A 65 -8.69 -11.09 -0.89
CA ARG A 65 -8.80 -12.56 -1.06
C ARG A 65 -9.11 -13.25 0.27
N LEU A 66 -8.49 -12.81 1.36
CA LEU A 66 -8.78 -13.29 2.71
C LEU A 66 -10.22 -12.99 3.13
N LYS A 67 -10.63 -11.73 2.99
CA LYS A 67 -11.99 -11.23 3.33
C LYS A 67 -13.08 -12.02 2.61
N ASN A 68 -12.90 -12.22 1.31
CA ASN A 68 -13.89 -12.90 0.48
C ASN A 68 -13.74 -14.43 0.50
N ASN A 69 -12.69 -14.96 1.14
CA ASN A 69 -12.28 -16.37 1.05
C ASN A 69 -12.24 -16.84 -0.43
N ASP A 70 -11.69 -15.98 -1.29
CA ASP A 70 -11.62 -16.18 -2.73
C ASP A 70 -10.21 -15.90 -3.23
N PHE A 71 -9.50 -16.98 -3.55
CA PHE A 71 -8.13 -16.95 -4.05
C PHE A 71 -8.04 -17.17 -5.56
N SER A 72 -9.17 -17.15 -6.26
CA SER A 72 -9.19 -17.23 -7.72
C SER A 72 -8.67 -15.94 -8.35
N ASP A 73 -7.97 -16.06 -9.47
CA ASP A 73 -7.46 -14.90 -10.20
C ASP A 73 -8.55 -14.17 -11.00
N GLN A 74 -9.72 -14.80 -11.19
CA GLN A 74 -10.85 -14.16 -11.90
C GLN A 74 -11.43 -12.97 -11.12
N ASN A 75 -11.25 -12.95 -9.79
CA ASN A 75 -11.86 -11.97 -8.90
C ASN A 75 -10.86 -10.99 -8.28
N SER A 76 -9.62 -10.91 -8.77
CA SER A 76 -8.58 -10.02 -8.22
C SER A 76 -9.03 -8.57 -8.07
N LYS A 77 -9.72 -8.00 -9.08
CA LYS A 77 -10.27 -6.64 -9.00
C LYS A 77 -11.31 -6.52 -7.89
N LYS A 78 -12.24 -7.47 -7.79
CA LYS A 78 -13.29 -7.47 -6.77
C LYS A 78 -12.68 -7.56 -5.37
N ASN A 79 -11.74 -8.48 -5.19
CA ASN A 79 -11.00 -8.66 -3.94
C ASN A 79 -10.29 -7.37 -3.53
N PHE A 80 -9.52 -6.78 -4.44
CA PHE A 80 -8.88 -5.49 -4.20
C PHE A 80 -9.90 -4.41 -3.81
N ASP A 81 -10.93 -4.18 -4.61
CA ASP A 81 -11.90 -3.11 -4.38
C ASP A 81 -12.65 -3.30 -3.05
N ASP A 82 -12.98 -4.53 -2.67
CA ASP A 82 -13.72 -4.81 -1.44
C ASP A 82 -12.92 -4.56 -0.18
N PHE A 83 -11.61 -4.82 -0.19
CA PHE A 83 -10.75 -4.46 0.95
C PHE A 83 -10.30 -3.00 0.89
N PHE A 84 -10.12 -2.44 -0.31
CA PHE A 84 -9.80 -1.02 -0.48
C PHE A 84 -10.87 -0.11 0.15
N LYS A 85 -12.15 -0.50 0.07
CA LYS A 85 -13.25 0.18 0.77
C LYS A 85 -13.12 0.16 2.29
N ASP A 86 -12.48 -0.87 2.86
CA ASP A 86 -12.31 -1.02 4.31
C ASP A 86 -11.20 -0.10 4.85
N LEU A 87 -10.34 0.43 3.98
CA LEU A 87 -9.32 1.41 4.35
C LEU A 87 -9.93 2.71 4.89
N GLY A 88 -11.16 3.05 4.48
CA GLY A 88 -11.91 4.17 5.03
C GLY A 88 -12.84 4.86 4.02
N PRO A 89 -13.66 5.83 4.49
CA PRO A 89 -14.67 6.49 3.65
C PRO A 89 -14.11 7.21 2.43
N SER A 90 -12.92 7.80 2.54
CA SER A 90 -12.24 8.46 1.42
C SER A 90 -11.91 7.50 0.28
N TYR A 91 -11.50 6.28 0.60
CA TYR A 91 -11.20 5.23 -0.39
C TYR A 91 -12.47 4.71 -1.07
N GLN A 92 -13.58 4.64 -0.33
CA GLN A 92 -14.90 4.32 -0.90
C GLN A 92 -15.36 5.41 -1.88
N GLN A 93 -15.22 6.68 -1.48
CA GLN A 93 -15.53 7.81 -2.34
C GLN A 93 -14.63 7.79 -3.59
N PHE A 94 -13.34 7.54 -3.42
CA PHE A 94 -12.41 7.44 -4.55
C PHE A 94 -12.84 6.37 -5.55
N LEU A 95 -13.24 5.18 -5.09
CA LEU A 95 -13.74 4.10 -5.96
C LEU A 95 -15.04 4.44 -6.70
N SER A 96 -15.86 5.36 -6.17
CA SER A 96 -17.08 5.81 -6.85
C SER A 96 -16.78 6.67 -8.09
N GLN A 97 -15.58 7.24 -8.16
CA GLN A 97 -15.17 8.18 -9.21
C GLN A 97 -14.03 7.63 -10.09
N HIS A 98 -13.19 6.74 -9.54
CA HIS A 98 -11.96 6.29 -10.18
C HIS A 98 -11.79 4.78 -10.08
N ASN A 99 -11.20 4.17 -11.11
CA ASN A 99 -10.86 2.75 -11.11
C ASN A 99 -9.49 2.52 -10.47
N ALA A 100 -9.44 2.51 -9.13
CA ALA A 100 -8.19 2.39 -8.36
C ALA A 100 -7.36 1.15 -8.74
N TYR A 101 -8.03 0.01 -8.95
CA TYR A 101 -7.37 -1.22 -9.39
C TYR A 101 -6.64 -1.04 -10.74
N LYS A 102 -7.31 -0.46 -11.74
CA LYS A 102 -6.71 -0.26 -13.06
C LYS A 102 -5.61 0.81 -13.04
N ILE A 103 -5.82 1.91 -12.31
CA ILE A 103 -4.92 3.07 -12.26
C ILE A 103 -3.64 2.72 -11.48
N PHE A 104 -3.77 2.22 -10.25
CA PHE A 104 -2.64 1.98 -9.36
C PHE A 104 -2.16 0.54 -9.43
N ARG A 105 -3.01 -0.45 -9.10
CA ARG A 105 -2.58 -1.85 -8.97
C ARG A 105 -2.04 -2.40 -10.30
N CYS A 106 -2.81 -2.30 -11.38
CA CYS A 106 -2.37 -2.77 -12.71
C CYS A 106 -1.33 -1.84 -13.33
N GLY A 107 -1.47 -0.52 -13.16
CA GLY A 107 -0.50 0.46 -13.70
C GLY A 107 0.90 0.21 -13.14
N LEU A 108 1.03 0.24 -11.80
CA LEU A 108 2.30 0.03 -11.13
C LEU A 108 2.88 -1.38 -11.36
N ALA A 109 2.03 -2.40 -11.46
CA ALA A 109 2.51 -3.77 -11.60
C ALA A 109 2.94 -4.15 -13.02
N HIS A 110 2.27 -3.63 -14.05
CA HIS A 110 2.49 -4.09 -15.42
C HIS A 110 3.32 -3.12 -16.27
N GLU A 111 3.33 -1.84 -15.90
CA GLU A 111 3.96 -0.82 -16.72
C GLU A 111 5.20 -0.22 -16.06
N TYR A 112 5.41 -0.43 -14.75
CA TYR A 112 6.53 0.16 -14.00
C TYR A 112 6.59 1.70 -14.10
N TYR A 113 5.51 2.32 -14.57
CA TYR A 113 5.17 3.73 -14.54
C TYR A 113 3.66 3.84 -14.27
N VAL A 114 3.20 4.97 -13.70
CA VAL A 114 1.77 5.16 -13.48
C VAL A 114 1.13 5.55 -14.81
N LYS A 115 0.02 4.88 -15.16
CA LYS A 115 -0.75 5.09 -16.42
C LYS A 115 -1.15 6.54 -16.70
N GLN A 116 -1.12 7.37 -15.67
CA GLN A 116 -1.55 8.77 -15.62
C GLN A 116 -0.56 9.51 -14.71
N ASP A 117 -0.41 10.82 -14.89
CA ASP A 117 0.49 11.63 -14.06
C ASP A 117 0.21 11.37 -12.57
N CYS A 118 1.24 10.88 -11.86
CA CYS A 118 1.11 10.46 -10.48
C CYS A 118 2.38 10.72 -9.69
N ILE A 119 2.23 11.29 -8.50
CA ILE A 119 3.31 11.41 -7.53
C ILE A 119 3.24 10.23 -6.56
N ILE A 120 4.36 9.55 -6.37
CA ILE A 120 4.54 8.56 -5.32
C ILE A 120 5.52 9.14 -4.30
N ALA A 121 5.08 9.27 -3.06
CA ALA A 121 5.86 9.82 -1.97
C ALA A 121 5.72 8.94 -0.71
N VAL A 122 6.72 8.96 0.16
CA VAL A 122 6.61 8.30 1.48
C VAL A 122 5.69 9.10 2.38
N ARG A 123 5.93 10.42 2.43
CA ARG A 123 5.14 11.39 3.16
C ARG A 123 4.62 12.47 2.25
N SER A 124 3.50 13.05 2.65
CA SER A 124 2.99 14.22 1.98
C SER A 124 3.60 15.47 2.62
N HIS A 125 4.06 16.42 1.80
CA HIS A 125 4.53 17.72 2.27
C HIS A 125 3.36 18.66 2.64
N SER A 126 2.17 18.39 2.12
CA SER A 126 0.89 18.96 2.57
C SER A 126 0.10 17.88 3.35
N GLN A 127 -0.81 18.23 4.24
CA GLN A 127 -1.62 17.25 4.99
C GLN A 127 -2.59 16.49 4.07
N ALA A 128 -2.10 15.56 3.24
CA ALA A 128 -2.95 14.61 2.57
C ALA A 128 -3.56 13.71 3.66
N ALA A 129 -4.86 13.85 3.89
CA ALA A 129 -5.58 13.05 4.87
C ALA A 129 -5.70 11.57 4.46
N THR A 130 -5.29 11.21 3.24
CA THR A 130 -5.47 9.89 2.64
C THR A 130 -4.20 9.48 1.91
N GLY A 131 -3.97 8.18 1.81
CA GLY A 131 -2.82 7.62 1.11
C GLY A 131 -2.95 7.53 -0.40
N ILE A 132 -4.17 7.61 -0.94
CA ILE A 132 -4.41 7.67 -2.39
C ILE A 132 -5.46 8.74 -2.66
N GLY A 133 -5.30 9.44 -3.79
CA GLY A 133 -6.32 10.37 -4.27
C GLY A 133 -5.98 11.01 -5.62
N PHE A 134 -6.78 12.01 -5.95
CA PHE A 134 -6.66 12.87 -7.13
C PHE A 134 -6.84 14.32 -6.68
N ASP A 135 -5.91 15.20 -7.04
CA ASP A 135 -5.91 16.61 -6.59
C ASP A 135 -6.60 17.58 -7.55
N GLY A 136 -7.28 17.04 -8.58
CA GLY A 136 -7.87 17.82 -9.67
C GLY A 136 -6.98 17.92 -10.91
N LYS A 137 -5.68 17.62 -10.79
CA LYS A 137 -4.70 17.64 -11.88
C LYS A 137 -4.03 16.29 -12.09
N GLN A 138 -3.64 15.63 -11.02
CA GLN A 138 -2.85 14.40 -11.05
C GLN A 138 -3.20 13.48 -9.88
N TYR A 139 -2.85 12.21 -10.04
CA TYR A 139 -3.00 11.23 -8.96
C TYR A 139 -1.85 11.36 -7.96
N PHE A 140 -2.08 10.86 -6.75
CA PHE A 140 -1.04 10.71 -5.77
C PHE A 140 -1.16 9.39 -5.01
N PHE A 141 -0.02 8.89 -4.58
CA PHE A 141 0.12 7.79 -3.64
C PHE A 141 1.11 8.22 -2.55
N VAL A 142 0.64 8.29 -1.30
CA VAL A 142 1.44 8.60 -0.12
C VAL A 142 1.49 7.37 0.78
N ILE A 143 2.67 6.77 0.89
CA ILE A 143 2.88 5.44 1.47
C ILE A 143 2.51 5.39 2.95
N GLU A 144 3.00 6.32 3.76
CA GLU A 144 2.79 6.32 5.21
C GLU A 144 1.30 6.37 5.61
N PRO A 145 0.48 7.33 5.13
CA PRO A 145 -0.95 7.35 5.43
C PRO A 145 -1.68 6.13 4.85
N TYR A 146 -1.36 5.70 3.61
CA TYR A 146 -1.98 4.49 3.04
C TYR A 146 -1.73 3.26 3.91
N PHE A 147 -0.47 3.10 4.35
CA PHE A 147 -0.07 1.99 5.18
C PHE A 147 -0.71 2.03 6.56
N GLN A 148 -0.90 3.22 7.13
CA GLN A 148 -1.61 3.36 8.40
C GLN A 148 -3.08 2.93 8.28
N ASP A 149 -3.76 3.35 7.22
CA ASP A 149 -5.14 2.93 6.93
C ASP A 149 -5.21 1.42 6.67
N PHE A 150 -4.25 0.88 5.92
CA PHE A 150 -4.11 -0.55 5.68
C PHE A 150 -3.93 -1.34 6.99
N LYS A 151 -3.02 -0.93 7.88
CA LYS A 151 -2.80 -1.60 9.18
C LYS A 151 -4.09 -1.64 9.98
N ASN A 152 -4.83 -0.53 10.02
CA ASN A 152 -6.09 -0.44 10.74
C ASN A 152 -7.12 -1.43 10.17
N ALA A 153 -7.37 -1.40 8.87
CA ALA A 153 -8.31 -2.30 8.20
C ALA A 153 -7.89 -3.77 8.31
N PHE A 154 -6.60 -4.08 8.15
CA PHE A 154 -6.06 -5.44 8.22
C PHE A 154 -6.15 -6.00 9.63
N ASN A 155 -5.92 -5.18 10.67
CA ASN A 155 -6.12 -5.59 12.06
C ASN A 155 -7.57 -5.97 12.35
N VAL A 156 -8.55 -5.18 11.86
CA VAL A 156 -9.97 -5.50 11.97
C VAL A 156 -10.27 -6.81 11.24
N LEU A 157 -9.78 -6.97 10.01
CA LEU A 157 -9.94 -8.22 9.26
C LEU A 157 -9.39 -9.43 10.03
N CYS A 158 -8.19 -9.32 10.60
CA CYS A 158 -7.62 -10.41 11.41
C CYS A 158 -8.52 -10.80 12.58
N GLN A 159 -9.12 -9.83 13.28
CA GLN A 159 -10.04 -10.09 14.38
C GLN A 159 -11.31 -10.81 13.92
N THR A 160 -11.81 -10.51 12.72
CA THR A 160 -13.00 -11.19 12.16
C THR A 160 -12.74 -12.62 11.69
N LEU A 161 -11.49 -12.95 11.37
CA LEU A 161 -11.08 -14.28 10.89
C LEU A 161 -10.62 -15.22 12.01
N THR A 162 -10.43 -14.70 13.23
CA THR A 162 -9.92 -15.47 14.39
C THR A 162 -10.98 -15.74 15.43
#